data_AF-A0A612SIB1-F1
#
_entry.id   AF-A0A612SIB1-F1
#
_cell.length_a   1.000
_cell.length_b   1.000
_cell.length_c   1.000
_cell.angle_alpha   90.00
_cell.angle_beta   90.00
_cell.angle_gamma   90.00
#
_symmetry.space_group_name_H-M   'P 1'
#
loop_
_entity.id
_entity.type
_entity.pdbx_description
1 polymer ?
#
loop_
_entity_poly.entity_id
_entity_poly.type
_entity_poly.pdbx_seq_one_letter_code
_entity_poly.pdbx_strand_id
1 'polypeptide(L)'
;MNNIKMITLFHPHDKTPFMICIVSKVEDTEHGLKLTLENGNNICVNNYSHYLLSDSVSRCDKDRLKNIYIRLVSELTQMSEETIKSQML
;
A
#
# COMPACT_ATOMS: atom_id res chain seq x y z
N MET A 1 -7.96 1.13 19.80
CA MET A 1 -8.00 1.83 18.51
C MET A 1 -6.98 1.13 17.62
N ASN A 2 -7.38 0.54 16.50
CA ASN A 2 -6.44 -0.17 15.64
C ASN A 2 -5.48 0.85 15.02
N ASN A 3 -4.18 0.71 15.26
CA ASN A 3 -3.11 1.55 14.68
C ASN A 3 -2.87 1.19 13.21
N ILE A 4 -3.93 0.97 12.45
CA ILE A 4 -3.85 0.69 11.02
C ILE A 4 -3.50 1.99 10.32
N LYS A 5 -2.43 1.98 9.52
CA LYS A 5 -1.90 3.12 8.80
C LYS A 5 -1.64 2.74 7.34
N MET A 6 -1.58 3.72 6.46
CA MET A 6 -1.12 3.56 5.10
C MET A 6 0.37 3.83 5.07
N ILE A 7 1.14 2.96 4.42
CA ILE A 7 2.55 3.19 4.12
C ILE A 7 2.74 3.28 2.61
N THR A 8 3.52 4.26 2.18
CA THR A 8 3.97 4.45 0.81
C THR A 8 5.48 4.31 0.75
N LEU A 9 5.98 3.36 -0.02
CA LEU A 9 7.40 3.07 -0.20
C LEU A 9 7.89 3.54 -1.57
N PHE A 10 9.08 4.15 -1.56
CA PHE A 10 9.72 4.70 -2.75
C PHE A 10 11.00 3.94 -3.10
N HIS A 11 11.21 3.73 -4.40
CA HIS A 11 12.37 3.01 -4.89
C HIS A 11 13.63 3.86 -4.65
N PRO A 12 14.82 3.29 -4.43
CA PRO A 12 16.02 4.06 -4.16
C PRO A 12 16.40 5.11 -5.22
N HIS A 13 16.03 4.84 -6.47
CA HIS A 13 16.41 5.65 -7.63
C HIS A 13 15.23 6.30 -8.35
N ASP A 14 14.01 6.17 -7.81
CA ASP A 14 12.81 6.71 -8.42
C ASP A 14 12.01 7.51 -7.39
N LYS A 15 11.40 8.61 -7.83
CA LYS A 15 10.44 9.38 -7.03
C LYS A 15 9.05 8.77 -7.06
N THR A 16 8.83 7.76 -7.89
CA THR A 16 7.56 7.07 -8.03
C THR A 16 7.37 6.05 -6.91
N PRO A 17 6.22 6.06 -6.21
CA PRO A 17 5.86 4.99 -5.28
C PRO A 17 5.87 3.63 -5.99
N PHE A 18 6.54 2.63 -5.41
CA PHE A 18 6.47 1.26 -5.94
C PHE A 18 5.56 0.35 -5.12
N MET A 19 5.26 0.73 -3.87
CA MET A 19 4.33 0.01 -3.01
C MET A 19 3.54 0.99 -2.14
N ILE A 20 2.23 0.84 -2.14
CA ILE A 20 1.31 1.52 -1.23
C ILE A 20 0.46 0.45 -0.57
N CYS A 21 0.50 0.32 0.75
CA CYS A 21 -0.26 -0.71 1.45
C CYS A 21 -0.76 -0.27 2.83
N ILE A 22 -1.72 -1.02 3.36
CA ILE A 22 -2.29 -0.83 4.68
C ILE A 22 -1.57 -1.77 5.66
N VAL A 23 -1.00 -1.18 6.70
CA VAL A 23 -0.19 -1.88 7.70
C VAL A 23 -0.74 -1.64 9.10
N SER A 24 -0.72 -2.67 9.93
CA SER A 24 -1.04 -2.60 11.35
C SER A 24 0.21 -2.34 12.20
N LYS A 25 1.39 -2.66 11.67
CA LYS A 25 2.69 -2.45 12.33
C LYS A 25 3.79 -2.23 11.30
N VAL A 26 4.75 -1.38 11.66
CA VAL A 26 5.99 -1.13 10.92
C VAL A 26 7.14 -1.32 11.91
N GLU A 27 8.11 -2.15 11.56
CA GLU A 27 9.28 -2.44 12.39
C GLU A 27 10.55 -2.31 11.54
N ASP A 28 11.49 -1.47 11.97
CA ASP A 28 12.84 -1.47 11.41
C ASP A 28 13.62 -2.68 11.94
N THR A 29 14.19 -3.44 11.02
CA THR A 29 15.01 -4.63 11.31
C THR A 29 16.38 -4.47 10.66
N GLU A 30 17.36 -5.27 11.10
CA GLU A 30 18.69 -5.28 10.49
C GLU A 30 18.67 -5.63 8.99
N HIS A 31 17.60 -6.31 8.52
CA HIS A 31 17.42 -6.72 7.13
C HIS A 31 16.51 -5.77 6.33
N GLY A 32 16.08 -4.65 6.91
CA GLY A 32 15.16 -3.69 6.27
C GLY A 32 13.85 -3.54 7.04
N LEU A 33 12.80 -3.13 6.34
CA LEU A 33 11.50 -2.79 6.92
C LEU A 33 10.58 -4.01 6.96
N LYS A 34 10.15 -4.41 8.15
CA LYS A 34 9.13 -5.44 8.32
C LYS A 34 7.77 -4.78 8.51
N LEU A 35 6.84 -5.14 7.62
CA LEU A 35 5.48 -4.63 7.57
C LEU A 35 4.52 -5.73 7.97
N THR A 36 3.74 -5.52 9.02
CA THR A 36 2.60 -6.38 9.34
C THR A 36 1.36 -5.78 8.67
N LEU A 37 0.77 -6.53 7.76
CA LEU A 37 -0.46 -6.14 7.06
C LEU A 37 -1.66 -6.19 8.01
N GLU A 38 -2.79 -5.63 7.57
CA GLU A 38 -4.03 -5.70 8.35
C GLU A 38 -4.49 -7.14 8.62
N ASN A 39 -4.27 -8.06 7.67
CA ASN A 39 -4.64 -9.48 7.82
C ASN A 39 -3.65 -10.28 8.69
N GLY A 40 -2.65 -9.64 9.29
CA GLY A 40 -1.64 -10.29 10.13
C GLY A 40 -0.46 -10.90 9.38
N ASN A 41 -0.49 -10.93 8.04
CA ASN A 41 0.65 -11.39 7.23
C ASN A 41 1.80 -10.38 7.32
N ASN A 42 3.03 -10.86 7.16
CA ASN A 42 4.23 -10.03 7.22
C ASN A 42 4.91 -9.97 5.84
N ILE A 43 5.39 -8.78 5.48
CA ILE A 43 6.24 -8.54 4.30
C ILE A 43 7.53 -7.88 4.79
N CYS A 44 8.67 -8.32 4.27
CA CYS A 44 9.96 -7.67 4.52
C CYS A 44 10.42 -6.94 3.26
N VAL A 45 10.80 -5.67 3.39
CA VAL A 45 11.24 -4.81 2.29
C VAL A 45 12.63 -4.25 2.61
N ASN A 46 13.62 -4.58 1.78
CA ASN A 46 15.03 -4.20 2.00
C ASN A 46 15.58 -3.21 0.97
N ASN A 47 14.93 -3.05 -0.18
CA ASN A 47 15.38 -2.18 -1.28
C ASN A 47 14.46 -0.96 -1.44
N TYR A 48 14.46 -0.08 -0.44
CA TYR A 48 13.69 1.17 -0.45
C TYR A 48 14.60 2.35 -0.05
N SER A 49 14.32 3.57 -0.52
CA SER A 49 15.04 4.77 -0.04
C SER A 49 14.38 5.36 1.20
N HIS A 50 13.07 5.59 1.12
CA HIS A 50 12.29 6.23 2.16
C HIS A 50 10.83 5.77 2.07
N TYR A 51 10.10 6.01 3.15
CA TYR A 51 8.67 5.77 3.20
C TYR A 51 7.92 6.95 3.81
N LEU A 52 6.65 7.07 3.44
CA LEU A 52 5.69 7.96 4.08
C LEU A 52 4.65 7.12 4.81
N LEU A 53 4.39 7.45 6.07
CA LEU A 53 3.39 6.79 6.89
C LEU A 53 2.24 7.76 7.18
N SER A 54 1.01 7.37 6.89
CA SER A 54 -0.16 8.19 7.18
C SER A 54 -0.51 8.19 8.67
N ASP A 55 -1.40 9.09 9.05
CA ASP A 55 -2.20 8.93 10.27
C ASP A 55 -3.11 7.69 10.17
N SER A 56 -3.81 7.36 11.27
CA SER A 56 -4.67 6.18 11.32
C SER A 56 -5.69 6.18 10.19
N VAL A 57 -5.76 5.07 9.45
CA VAL A 57 -6.64 4.88 8.30
C VAL A 57 -8.07 4.62 8.78
N SER A 58 -9.00 5.47 8.36
CA SER A 58 -10.42 5.24 8.54
C SER A 58 -10.93 4.23 7.49
N ARG A 59 -12.15 3.70 7.67
CA ARG A 59 -12.79 2.86 6.64
C ARG A 59 -12.94 3.61 5.30
N CYS A 60 -13.21 4.90 5.35
CA CYS A 60 -13.29 5.77 4.17
C CYS A 60 -11.95 5.82 3.40
N ASP A 61 -10.83 5.83 4.12
CA ASP A 61 -9.50 5.83 3.50
C ASP A 61 -9.19 4.50 2.79
N LYS A 62 -9.79 3.38 3.23
CA LYS A 62 -9.67 2.09 2.53
C LYS A 62 -10.38 2.08 1.18
N ASP A 63 -11.60 2.61 1.12
CA ASP A 63 -12.35 2.69 -0.13
C ASP A 63 -11.67 3.66 -1.11
N ARG A 64 -11.10 4.76 -0.61
CA ARG A 64 -10.27 5.68 -1.40
C ARG A 64 -9.04 4.97 -1.97
N LEU A 65 -8.33 4.18 -1.17
CA LEU A 65 -7.21 3.37 -1.64
C LEU A 65 -7.62 2.35 -2.71
N LYS A 66 -8.72 1.65 -2.48
CA LYS A 66 -9.27 0.71 -3.46
C LYS A 66 -9.54 1.41 -4.79
N ASN A 67 -10.14 2.61 -4.76
CA ASN A 67 -10.41 3.41 -5.95
C ASN A 67 -9.12 3.90 -6.64
N ILE A 68 -8.10 4.33 -5.89
CA ILE A 68 -6.80 4.71 -6.45
C ILE A 68 -6.15 3.51 -7.15
N TYR A 69 -6.18 2.33 -6.51
CA TYR A 69 -5.66 1.10 -7.10
C TYR A 69 -6.41 0.72 -8.38
N ILE A 70 -7.75 0.73 -8.35
CA ILE A 70 -8.57 0.43 -9.52
C ILE A 70 -8.22 1.38 -10.67
N ARG A 71 -8.12 2.68 -10.39
CA ARG A 71 -7.76 3.68 -11.39
C ARG A 71 -6.35 3.46 -11.97
N LEU A 72 -5.37 3.18 -11.10
CA LEU A 72 -4.00 2.87 -11.54
C LEU A 72 -3.97 1.65 -12.47
N VAL A 73 -4.62 0.55 -12.09
CA VAL A 73 -4.68 -0.66 -12.91
C VAL A 73 -5.45 -0.40 -14.21
N SER A 74 -6.51 0.41 -14.18
CA SER A 74 -7.26 0.81 -15.37
C SER A 74 -6.38 1.56 -16.37
N GLU A 75 -5.62 2.53 -15.88
CA GLU A 75 -4.70 3.33 -16.71
C GLU A 75 -3.56 2.46 -17.27
N LEU A 76 -3.01 1.52 -16.49
CA LEU A 76 -1.90 0.65 -16.93
C LEU A 76 -2.33 -0.45 -17.91
N THR A 77 -3.51 -1.03 -17.70
CA THR A 77 -3.99 -2.18 -18.50
C THR A 77 -4.88 -1.77 -19.67
N GLN A 78 -5.30 -0.49 -19.72
CA GLN A 78 -6.33 0.02 -20.64
C GLN A 78 -7.69 -0.67 -20.49
N MET A 79 -7.93 -1.35 -19.38
CA MET A 79 -9.22 -1.94 -19.03
C MET A 79 -10.11 -0.92 -18.34
N SER A 80 -11.43 -1.05 -18.45
CA SER A 80 -12.36 -0.17 -17.74
C SER A 80 -12.32 -0.41 -16.22
N GLU A 81 -12.55 0.63 -15.41
CA GLU A 81 -12.61 0.48 -13.96
C GLU A 81 -13.69 -0.52 -13.51
N GLU A 82 -14.82 -0.61 -14.23
CA GLU A 82 -15.89 -1.58 -13.95
C GLU A 82 -15.41 -3.01 -14.15
N THR A 83 -14.58 -3.26 -15.17
CA THR A 83 -14.01 -4.57 -15.44
C THR A 83 -13.03 -4.99 -14.34
N ILE A 84 -12.25 -4.05 -13.82
CA ILE A 84 -11.34 -4.32 -12.70
C ILE A 84 -12.14 -4.55 -11.42
N LYS A 85 -13.17 -3.72 -11.16
CA LYS A 85 -14.07 -3.87 -10.01
C LYS A 85 -14.73 -5.25 -9.97
N SER A 86 -15.15 -5.80 -11.12
CA SER A 86 -15.78 -7.11 -11.19
C SER A 86 -14.83 -8.28 -10.89
N GLN A 87 -13.53 -8.11 -11.14
CA GLN A 87 -12.49 -9.10 -10.83
C GLN A 87 -12.02 -9.06 -9.36
N MET A 88 -12.33 -7.99 -8.63
CA MET A 88 -11.97 -7.81 -7.21
C MET A 88 -13.06 -8.28 -6.23
N LEU A 89 -14.15 -8.88 -6.73
CA LEU A 89 -15.28 -9.41 -5.94
C LEU A 89 -15.02 -10.81 -5.42
#